data_AF-Q1RRF9-F1
#
_entry.id   AF-Q1RRF9-F1
#
_cell.length_a   1.000
_cell.length_b   1.000
_cell.length_c   1.000
_cell.angle_alpha   90.00
_cell.angle_beta   90.00
_cell.angle_gamma   90.00
#
_symmetry.space_group_name_H-M   'P 1'
#
loop_
_entity.id
_entity.type
_entity.pdbx_description
1 polymer ?
#
loop_
_entity_poly.entity_id
_entity_poly.type
_entity_poly.pdbx_seq_one_letter_code
_entity_poly.pdbx_strand_id
1 'polypeptide(L)'
;MVNGVLWRLRTGAPWRDLPDRFGPWQTVYERFARWEADGTWARLLEHVQVRDDAVGRVEWTVSVDSTINRAHHYAVGARKKGM
;
A
#
# COMPACT_ATOMS: atom_id res chain seq x y z
N MET A 1 -0.09 -10.42 10.50
CA MET A 1 -0.19 -10.24 9.03
C MET A 1 -0.98 -8.98 8.65
N VAL A 2 -2.32 -8.97 8.61
CA VAL A 2 -3.10 -7.76 8.22
C VAL A 2 -2.81 -6.55 9.13
N ASN A 3 -2.71 -6.76 10.44
CA ASN A 3 -2.31 -5.70 11.39
C ASN A 3 -0.93 -5.10 11.07
N GLY A 4 -0.02 -5.87 10.48
CA GLY A 4 1.29 -5.38 10.03
C GLY A 4 1.17 -4.47 8.81
N VAL A 5 0.29 -4.83 7.86
CA VAL A 5 -0.04 -3.97 6.71
C VAL A 5 -0.66 -2.66 7.19
N LEU A 6 -1.67 -2.72 8.08
CA LEU A 6 -2.33 -1.54 8.62
C LEU A 6 -1.35 -0.63 9.39
N TRP A 7 -0.44 -1.22 10.17
CA TRP A 7 0.59 -0.45 10.86
C TRP A 7 1.51 0.26 9.86
N ARG A 8 1.95 -0.41 8.79
CA ARG A 8 2.78 0.20 7.74
C ARG A 8 2.03 1.32 7.01
N LEU A 9 0.77 1.10 6.66
CA LEU A 9 -0.04 2.12 5.98
C LEU A 9 -0.25 3.36 6.86
N ARG A 10 -0.49 3.17 8.16
CA ARG A 10 -0.66 4.27 9.11
C ARG A 10 0.63 5.07 9.36
N THR A 11 1.78 4.40 9.40
CA THR A 11 3.06 5.01 9.80
C THR A 11 3.90 5.48 8.61
N GLY A 12 3.68 4.94 7.41
CA GLY A 12 4.52 5.18 6.24
C GLY A 12 5.93 4.58 6.35
N ALA A 13 6.23 3.84 7.42
CA ALA A 13 7.57 3.31 7.67
C ALA A 13 8.00 2.30 6.57
N PRO A 14 9.31 2.17 6.31
CA PRO A 14 9.83 1.13 5.45
C PRO A 14 9.38 -0.26 5.90
N TRP A 15 9.12 -1.17 4.95
CA TRP A 15 8.72 -2.55 5.28
C TRP A 15 9.72 -3.27 6.17
N ARG A 16 11.03 -2.96 6.02
CA ARG A 16 12.10 -3.57 6.82
C ARG A 16 12.05 -3.18 8.30
N ASP A 17 11.35 -2.10 8.63
CA ASP A 17 11.21 -1.58 9.99
C ASP A 17 9.92 -2.07 10.65
N LEU A 18 9.23 -3.05 10.02
CA LEU A 18 8.03 -3.65 10.58
C LEU A 18 8.35 -4.29 11.94
N PRO A 19 7.61 -3.95 13.03
CA PRO A 19 7.84 -4.56 14.33
C PRO A 19 7.64 -6.07 14.32
N ASP A 20 8.57 -6.80 14.94
CA ASP A 20 8.60 -8.28 14.97
C ASP A 20 7.29 -8.93 15.45
N ARG A 21 6.54 -8.24 16.31
CA ARG A 21 5.21 -8.69 16.78
C ARG A 21 4.21 -8.95 15.64
N PHE A 22 4.43 -8.38 14.45
CA PHE A 22 3.57 -8.58 13.29
C PHE A 22 4.02 -9.75 12.39
N GLY A 23 5.16 -10.37 12.71
CA GLY A 23 5.81 -11.42 11.95
C GLY A 23 6.82 -10.89 10.93
N PRO A 24 7.45 -11.79 10.14
CA PRO A 24 8.45 -11.42 9.14
C PRO A 24 7.87 -10.45 8.11
N TRP A 25 8.59 -9.36 7.87
CA TRP A 25 8.12 -8.30 6.98
C TRP A 25 7.91 -8.79 5.54
N GLN A 26 8.68 -9.76 5.07
CA GLN A 26 8.54 -10.36 3.73
C GLN A 26 7.17 -11.00 3.57
N THR A 27 6.74 -11.81 4.53
CA THR A 27 5.44 -12.48 4.50
C THR A 27 4.28 -11.48 4.51
N VAL A 28 4.43 -10.39 5.27
CA VAL A 28 3.44 -9.32 5.32
C VAL A 28 3.38 -8.56 3.99
N TYR A 29 4.54 -8.26 3.41
CA TYR A 29 4.66 -7.62 2.09
C TYR A 29 4.10 -8.50 0.96
N GLU A 30 4.44 -9.79 0.91
CA GLU A 30 3.93 -10.73 -0.09
C GLU A 30 2.41 -10.84 -0.04
N ARG A 31 1.84 -10.84 1.18
CA ARG A 31 0.39 -10.80 1.36
C ARG A 31 -0.20 -9.50 0.82
N PHE A 32 0.40 -8.38 1.19
CA PHE A 32 -0.03 -7.07 0.72
C PHE A 32 -0.03 -7.01 -0.81
N ALA A 33 1.09 -7.36 -1.45
CA ALA A 33 1.26 -7.33 -2.90
C ALA A 33 0.29 -8.27 -3.62
N ARG A 34 0.07 -9.48 -3.10
CA ARG A 34 -0.92 -10.41 -3.67
C ARG A 34 -2.33 -9.83 -3.65
N TRP A 35 -2.73 -9.24 -2.53
CA TRP A 35 -4.07 -8.68 -2.35
C TRP A 35 -4.28 -7.34 -3.06
N GLU A 36 -3.19 -6.64 -3.35
CA GLU A 36 -3.20 -5.45 -4.20
C GLU A 36 -3.42 -5.87 -5.66
N ALA A 37 -2.65 -6.86 -6.13
CA ALA A 37 -2.78 -7.39 -7.49
C ALA A 37 -4.15 -8.05 -7.78
N ASP A 38 -4.75 -8.75 -6.81
CA ASP A 38 -6.06 -9.42 -6.99
C ASP A 38 -7.28 -8.54 -6.63
N GLY A 39 -7.04 -7.29 -6.23
CA GLY A 39 -8.07 -6.30 -5.89
C GLY A 39 -8.75 -6.51 -4.55
N THR A 40 -8.27 -7.44 -3.71
CA THR A 40 -8.84 -7.68 -2.37
C THR A 40 -8.83 -6.42 -1.50
N TRP A 41 -7.79 -5.59 -1.54
CA TRP A 41 -7.78 -4.34 -0.76
C TRP A 41 -8.88 -3.36 -1.18
N ALA A 42 -9.13 -3.23 -2.48
CA ALA A 42 -10.18 -2.36 -2.99
C ALA A 42 -11.57 -2.85 -2.54
N ARG A 43 -11.82 -4.16 -2.64
CA ARG A 43 -13.08 -4.76 -2.17
C ARG A 43 -13.29 -4.61 -0.67
N LEU A 44 -12.22 -4.78 0.13
CA LEU A 44 -12.28 -4.58 1.57
C LEU A 44 -12.60 -3.12 1.93
N LEU A 45 -11.97 -2.17 1.24
CA LEU A 45 -12.24 -0.74 1.43
C LEU A 45 -13.71 -0.41 1.12
N GLU A 46 -14.22 -0.85 -0.03
CA GLU A 46 -15.62 -0.66 -0.42
C GLU A 46 -16.57 -1.23 0.64
N HIS A 47 -16.31 -2.45 1.13
CA HIS A 47 -17.16 -3.08 2.14
C HIS A 47 -17.17 -2.34 3.48
N VAL A 48 -16.03 -1.80 3.90
CA VAL A 48 -15.93 -1.02 5.14
C VAL A 48 -16.61 0.34 4.99
N GLN A 49 -16.43 1.01 3.85
CA GLN A 49 -17.10 2.27 3.54
C GLN A 49 -18.63 2.12 3.54
N VAL A 50 -19.16 1.11 2.83
CA VAL A 50 -20.61 0.81 2.81
C VAL A 50 -21.15 0.53 4.22
N ARG A 51 -20.40 -0.18 5.07
CA ARG A 51 -20.80 -0.43 6.46
C ARG A 51 -20.83 0.85 7.28
N ASP A 52 -19.81 1.68 7.19
CA ASP A 52 -19.73 2.94 7.94
C ASP A 52 -20.77 3.97 7.47
N ASP A 53 -21.10 4.00 6.18
CA ASP A 53 -22.19 4.80 5.62
C ASP A 53 -23.54 4.36 6.20
N ALA A 54 -23.76 3.04 6.33
CA ALA A 54 -24.98 2.49 6.94
C ALA A 54 -25.10 2.80 8.44
N VAL A 55 -23.99 3.06 9.14
CA VAL A 55 -23.99 3.48 10.56
C VAL A 55 -23.69 4.97 10.77
N GLY A 56 -23.61 5.76 9.68
CA GLY A 56 -23.47 7.22 9.70
C GLY A 56 -22.14 7.77 10.20
N ARG A 57 -21.02 7.04 10.08
CA ARG A 57 -19.70 7.47 10.62
C ARG A 57 -18.60 7.74 9.59
N VAL A 58 -18.89 7.81 8.29
CA VAL A 58 -17.85 8.16 7.30
C VAL A 58 -17.62 9.67 7.27
N GLU A 59 -16.55 10.12 7.93
CA GLU A 59 -15.91 11.39 7.59
C GLU A 59 -15.00 11.13 6.37
N TRP A 60 -15.34 11.70 5.21
CA TRP A 60 -14.61 11.53 3.96
C TRP A 60 -13.26 12.26 3.99
N THR A 61 -12.28 11.71 4.72
CA THR A 61 -10.88 12.14 4.65
C THR A 61 -10.22 11.45 3.45
N VAL A 62 -10.16 12.15 2.32
CA VAL A 62 -9.42 11.69 1.14
C VAL A 62 -7.92 11.83 1.41
N SER A 63 -7.23 10.71 1.64
CA SER A 63 -5.77 10.69 1.75
C SER A 63 -5.15 10.72 0.35
N VAL A 64 -4.78 11.92 -0.11
CA VAL A 64 -3.99 12.08 -1.35
C VAL A 64 -2.51 12.02 -0.99
N ASP A 65 -1.83 10.92 -1.28
CA ASP A 65 -0.36 10.91 -1.29
C ASP A 65 0.14 11.15 -2.72
N SER A 66 0.99 12.15 -2.89
CA SER A 66 1.70 12.41 -4.15
C SER A 66 3.19 12.22 -3.90
N THR A 67 3.81 11.31 -4.65
CA THR A 67 5.25 11.08 -4.60
C THR A 67 5.91 11.71 -5.83
N ILE A 68 6.76 12.72 -5.63
CA ILE A 68 7.59 13.30 -6.69
C ILE A 68 8.93 12.55 -6.71
N ASN A 69 9.15 11.72 -7.72
CA ASN A 69 10.46 11.10 -7.96
C ASN A 69 11.25 11.94 -8.99
N ARG A 70 12.33 12.60 -8.55
CA ARG A 70 13.23 13.33 -9.44
C ARG A 70 14.28 12.34 -9.98
N ALA A 71 14.17 12.00 -11.26
CA ALA A 71 15.20 11.19 -11.93
C ALA A 71 16.56 11.91 -11.93
N HIS A 72 17.63 11.17 -11.65
CA HIS A 72 19.00 11.68 -11.79
C HIS A 72 19.24 12.09 -13.24
N HIS A 73 19.97 13.18 -13.50
CA HIS A 73 20.21 13.69 -14.87
C HIS A 73 20.95 12.69 -15.80
N TYR A 74 21.45 11.57 -15.27
CA TYR A 74 22.14 10.51 -15.99
C TYR A 74 21.23 9.28 -16.24
N ALA A 75 19.94 9.35 -15.90
CA ALA A 75 18.99 8.27 -16.15
C ALA A 75 18.61 8.12 -17.65
N VAL A 76 19.14 8.98 -18.53
CA VAL A 76 18.94 8.90 -19.98
C VAL A 76 19.97 7.94 -20.58
N GLY A 77 19.59 6.71 -20.94
CA GLY A 77 20.55 5.86 -21.66
C GLY A 77 20.24 4.38 -21.90
N ALA A 78 19.14 3.81 -21.41
CA ALA A 78 18.83 2.42 -21.73
C ALA A 78 18.45 2.28 -23.22
N ARG A 79 19.36 1.78 -24.07
CA ARG A 79 19.05 1.45 -25.46
C ARG A 79 18.03 0.32 -25.51
N LYS A 80 16.91 0.50 -26.22
CA LYS A 80 16.02 -0.60 -26.62
C LYS A 80 16.80 -1.55 -27.53
N LYS A 81 16.95 -2.82 -27.14
CA LYS A 81 17.39 -3.88 -28.04
C LYS A 81 16.20 -4.18 -28.96
N GLY A 82 16.35 -3.84 -30.24
CA GLY A 82 15.37 -4.12 -31.27
C GLY A 82 15.14 -5.62 -31.43
N MET A 83 13.89 -5.94 -31.80
CA MET A 83 13.40 -7.25 -32.24
C MET A 83 14.10 -7.70 -33.52
#